data_AF-A0A5C7MU63-F1
#
_entry.id   AF-A0A5C7MU63-F1
#
_cell.length_a   1.000
_cell.length_b   1.000
_cell.length_c   1.000
_cell.angle_alpha   90.00
_cell.angle_beta   90.00
_cell.angle_gamma   90.00
#
_symmetry.space_group_name_H-M   'P 1'
#
loop_
_entity.id
_entity.type
_entity.pdbx_description
1 polymer ?
#
loop_
_entity_poly.entity_id
_entity_poly.type
_entity_poly.pdbx_seq_one_letter_code
_entity_poly.pdbx_strand_id
1 'polypeptide(L)'
;MSTTKSNLQQTLDLIRATGWAPAGAPRRGTSIREAVRNVTGADHRRYTTAVRVIGQAAGQSLGLISAWETQPGRTQADVEQLLGRAIKLAH
;
A
#
# COMPACT_ATOMS: atom_id res chain seq x y z
N MET A 1 -13.86 -12.94 -4.02
CA MET A 1 -12.76 -11.96 -3.89
C MET A 1 -12.16 -12.16 -2.51
N SER A 2 -10.86 -12.45 -2.37
CA SER A 2 -10.29 -12.68 -1.03
C SER A 2 -10.27 -11.40 -0.19
N THR A 3 -10.33 -11.54 1.13
CA THR A 3 -10.29 -10.41 2.08
C THR A 3 -9.07 -9.52 1.83
N THR A 4 -7.92 -10.13 1.52
CA THR A 4 -6.69 -9.40 1.16
C THR A 4 -6.88 -8.57 -0.11
N LYS A 5 -7.46 -9.14 -1.17
CA LYS A 5 -7.73 -8.42 -2.41
C LYS A 5 -8.68 -7.23 -2.18
N SER A 6 -9.71 -7.40 -1.35
CA SER A 6 -10.62 -6.31 -0.96
C SER A 6 -9.89 -5.20 -0.21
N ASN A 7 -9.04 -5.54 0.75
CA ASN A 7 -8.26 -4.54 1.49
C ASN A 7 -7.32 -3.77 0.56
N LEU A 8 -6.67 -4.45 -0.39
CA LEU A 8 -5.76 -3.80 -1.34
C LEU A 8 -6.51 -2.89 -2.32
N GLN A 9 -7.71 -3.27 -2.77
CA GLN A 9 -8.55 -2.42 -3.60
C GLN A 9 -8.97 -1.14 -2.84
N GLN A 10 -9.47 -1.30 -1.61
CA GLN A 10 -9.82 -0.15 -0.76
C GLN A 10 -8.61 0.74 -0.45
N THR A 11 -7.41 0.15 -0.29
CA THR A 11 -6.16 0.90 -0.10
C THR A 11 -5.84 1.76 -1.33
N LEU A 12 -5.99 1.20 -2.53
CA LEU A 12 -5.81 1.94 -3.78
C LEU A 12 -6.82 3.08 -3.92
N ASP A 13 -8.09 2.81 -3.63
CA ASP A 13 -9.15 3.81 -3.72
C ASP A 13 -8.93 4.96 -2.73
N LEU A 14 -8.48 4.65 -1.51
CA LEU A 14 -8.13 5.66 -0.50
C LEU A 14 -6.98 6.56 -0.98
N ILE A 15 -5.90 5.97 -1.50
CA ILE A 15 -4.74 6.75 -2.01
C ILE A 15 -5.11 7.62 -3.21
N ARG A 16 -6.04 7.18 -4.06
CA ARG A 16 -6.58 8.00 -5.14
C ARG A 16 -7.37 9.20 -4.63
N ALA A 17 -8.14 9.01 -3.57
CA ALA A 17 -8.95 10.06 -2.97
C ALA A 17 -8.10 11.10 -2.22
N THR A 18 -7.10 10.64 -1.47
CA THR A 18 -6.28 11.51 -0.58
C THR A 18 -5.03 12.06 -1.25
N GLY A 19 -4.61 11.45 -2.36
CA GLY A 19 -3.27 11.61 -2.90
C GLY A 19 -2.23 10.83 -2.09
N TRP A 20 -1.13 10.48 -2.74
CA TRP A 20 0.02 9.82 -2.12
C TRP A 20 1.00 10.82 -1.55
N ALA A 21 1.54 10.48 -0.39
CA ALA A 21 2.71 11.11 0.18
C ALA A 21 3.62 10.06 0.82
N PRO A 22 4.95 10.24 0.77
CA PRO A 22 5.86 9.36 1.47
C PRO A 22 5.64 9.45 2.99
N ALA A 23 5.86 8.33 3.70
CA ALA A 23 5.65 8.27 5.13
C ALA A 23 6.51 9.32 5.87
N GLY A 24 5.88 10.12 6.74
CA GLY A 24 6.56 11.20 7.48
C GLY A 24 6.70 12.52 6.71
N ALA A 25 6.17 12.62 5.49
CA ALA A 25 6.14 13.89 4.77
C ALA A 25 5.14 14.87 5.40
N PRO A 26 5.51 16.16 5.59
CA PRO A 26 4.67 17.14 6.28
C PRO A 26 3.52 17.71 5.43
N ARG A 27 3.23 17.17 4.24
CA ARG A 27 2.27 17.79 3.30
C ARG A 27 1.42 16.77 2.54
N ARG A 28 0.10 16.89 2.72
CA ARG A 28 -1.03 16.46 1.87
C ARG A 28 -0.84 15.12 1.13
N GLY A 29 -1.21 14.04 1.79
CA GLY A 29 -1.35 12.72 1.17
C GLY A 29 -1.33 11.62 2.23
N THR A 30 -1.52 10.38 1.78
CA THR A 30 -1.51 9.20 2.64
C THR A 30 -0.46 8.23 2.14
N SER A 31 0.39 7.75 3.06
CA SER A 31 1.36 6.69 2.76
C SER A 31 0.65 5.36 2.53
N ILE A 32 1.31 4.40 1.87
CA ILE A 32 0.73 3.09 1.64
C ILE A 32 0.45 2.40 2.98
N ARG A 33 1.36 2.48 3.93
CA ARG A 33 1.16 1.87 5.26
C ARG A 33 0.01 2.49 6.03
N GLU A 34 -0.14 3.80 5.98
CA GLU A 34 -1.25 4.48 6.64
C GLU A 34 -2.58 4.15 5.98
N ALA A 35 -2.62 4.10 4.64
CA ALA A 35 -3.81 3.70 3.89
C ALA A 35 -4.22 2.25 4.23
N VAL A 36 -3.26 1.31 4.23
CA VAL A 36 -3.53 -0.08 4.64
C VAL A 36 -4.03 -0.13 6.08
N ARG A 37 -3.40 0.62 7.01
CA ARG A 37 -3.84 0.67 8.41
C ARG A 37 -5.28 1.18 8.56
N ASN A 38 -5.64 2.23 7.82
CA ASN A 38 -6.98 2.80 7.83
C ASN A 38 -8.02 1.79 7.31
N VAL A 39 -7.67 1.02 6.28
CA VAL A 39 -8.53 -0.01 5.70
C VAL A 39 -8.66 -1.24 6.60
N THR A 40 -7.56 -1.70 7.20
CA THR A 40 -7.56 -2.93 8.00
C THR A 40 -7.97 -2.70 9.45
N GLY A 41 -7.96 -1.46 9.92
CA GLY A 41 -8.24 -1.09 11.31
C GLY A 41 -7.28 -1.77 12.28
N ALA A 42 -7.82 -2.29 13.39
CA ALA A 42 -7.08 -2.97 14.44
C ALA A 42 -6.66 -4.42 14.11
N ASP A 43 -7.07 -4.98 12.96
CA ASP A 43 -6.72 -6.35 12.58
C ASP A 43 -5.28 -6.42 12.06
N HIS A 44 -4.37 -6.78 12.97
CA HIS A 44 -2.94 -6.88 12.67
C HIS A 44 -2.62 -7.94 11.61
N ARG A 45 -3.41 -9.02 11.51
CA ARG A 45 -3.19 -10.08 10.53
C ARG A 45 -3.51 -9.56 9.13
N ARG A 46 -4.64 -8.87 8.96
CA ARG A 46 -5.01 -8.24 7.68
C ARG A 46 -3.98 -7.20 7.24
N TYR A 47 -3.52 -6.36 8.16
CA TYR A 47 -2.47 -5.38 7.91
C TYR A 47 -1.19 -6.05 7.40
N THR A 48 -0.67 -7.02 8.15
CA THR A 48 0.58 -7.70 7.82
C THR A 48 0.50 -8.48 6.51
N THR A 49 -0.64 -9.13 6.25
CA THR A 49 -0.87 -9.82 4.97
C THR A 49 -0.91 -8.83 3.80
N ALA A 50 -1.64 -7.72 3.91
CA ALA A 50 -1.69 -6.71 2.86
C ALA A 50 -0.30 -6.11 2.57
N VAL A 51 0.43 -5.69 3.61
CA VAL A 51 1.78 -5.14 3.47
C VAL A 51 2.74 -6.16 2.87
N ARG A 52 2.65 -7.44 3.24
CA ARG A 52 3.46 -8.51 2.64
C ARG A 52 3.19 -8.64 1.15
N VAL A 53 1.93 -8.66 0.71
CA VAL A 53 1.58 -8.78 -0.72
C VAL A 53 2.05 -7.56 -1.51
N ILE A 54 1.94 -6.35 -0.95
CA ILE A 54 2.45 -5.15 -1.63
C ILE A 54 3.99 -5.19 -1.69
N GLY A 55 4.66 -5.65 -0.63
CA GLY A 55 6.10 -5.87 -0.64
C GLY A 55 6.55 -6.85 -1.72
N GLN A 56 5.84 -7.97 -1.88
CA GLN A 56 6.09 -8.91 -2.98
C GLN A 56 5.89 -8.25 -4.35
N ALA A 57 4.83 -7.46 -4.53
CA ALA A 57 4.59 -6.70 -5.76
C ALA A 57 5.69 -5.67 -6.07
N ALA A 58 6.34 -5.13 -5.04
CA ALA A 58 7.48 -4.22 -5.13
C ALA A 58 8.82 -4.93 -5.35
N GLY A 59 8.83 -6.27 -5.40
CA GLY A 59 10.07 -7.07 -5.48
C GLY A 59 10.88 -7.09 -4.18
N GLN A 60 10.25 -6.79 -3.04
CA GLN A 60 10.88 -6.75 -1.72
C GLN A 60 10.60 -8.06 -0.97
N SER A 61 11.63 -8.85 -0.69
CA SER A 61 11.52 -10.16 -0.02
C SER A 61 10.91 -10.14 1.39
N LEU A 62 10.88 -8.99 2.07
CA LEU A 62 10.57 -8.90 3.50
C LEU A 62 9.31 -8.09 3.86
N GLY A 63 8.49 -7.68 2.89
CA GLY A 63 7.34 -6.83 3.20
C GLY A 63 7.71 -5.42 3.69
N LEU A 64 8.97 -5.03 3.51
CA LEU A 64 9.50 -3.72 3.91
C LEU A 64 9.16 -2.66 2.86
N ILE A 65 7.87 -2.35 2.75
CA ILE A 65 7.39 -1.30 1.85
C ILE A 65 7.96 0.08 2.20
N SER A 66 8.37 0.28 3.45
CA SER A 66 9.02 1.51 3.92
C SER A 66 10.18 1.94 3.03
N ALA A 67 11.04 1.00 2.62
CA ALA A 67 12.19 1.30 1.77
C ALA A 67 11.77 1.77 0.37
N TRP A 68 10.69 1.19 -0.16
CA TRP A 68 10.12 1.59 -1.45
C TRP A 68 9.44 2.97 -1.35
N GLU A 69 8.71 3.24 -0.26
CA GLU A 69 8.04 4.53 -0.03
C GLU A 69 9.02 5.70 0.13
N THR A 70 10.19 5.46 0.70
CA THR A 70 11.20 6.50 0.92
C THR A 70 12.12 6.74 -0.27
N GLN A 71 11.97 5.98 -1.36
CA GLN A 71 12.79 6.20 -2.56
C GLN A 71 12.43 7.56 -3.19
N PRO A 72 13.42 8.43 -3.45
CA PRO A 72 13.18 9.71 -4.10
C PRO A 72 12.64 9.50 -5.52
N GLY A 73 11.76 10.41 -5.95
CA GLY A 73 11.19 10.39 -7.31
C GLY A 73 9.99 9.46 -7.50
N ARG A 74 9.49 8.80 -6.45
CA ARG A 74 8.21 8.08 -6.51
C ARG A 74 7.06 9.05 -6.72
N THR A 75 6.09 8.63 -7.53
CA THR A 75 4.90 9.40 -7.88
C THR A 75 3.63 8.66 -7.50
N GLN A 76 2.50 9.37 -7.53
CA GLN A 76 1.16 8.77 -7.42
C GLN A 76 0.99 7.58 -8.39
N ALA A 77 1.41 7.74 -9.64
CA ALA A 77 1.26 6.71 -10.66
C ALA A 77 2.04 5.43 -10.32
N ASP A 78 3.25 5.56 -9.75
CA ASP A 78 4.04 4.41 -9.31
C ASP A 78 3.32 3.61 -8.22
N VAL A 79 2.68 4.32 -7.28
CA VAL A 79 1.94 3.73 -6.17
C VAL A 79 0.70 3.00 -6.68
N GLU A 80 -0.04 3.61 -7.59
CA GLU A 80 -1.21 2.99 -8.19
C GLU A 80 -0.83 1.74 -9.01
N GLN A 81 0.27 1.79 -9.76
CA GLN A 81 0.79 0.62 -10.47
C GLN A 81 1.20 -0.49 -9.50
N LEU A 82 1.88 -0.14 -8.41
CA LEU A 82 2.30 -1.10 -7.40
C LEU A 82 1.09 -1.79 -6.75
N LEU A 83 0.09 -1.02 -6.30
CA LEU A 83 -1.12 -1.56 -5.70
C LEU A 83 -1.93 -2.38 -6.72
N GLY A 84 -1.99 -1.96 -7.98
CA GLY A 84 -2.59 -2.74 -9.06
C GLY A 84 -1.91 -4.09 -9.27
N ARG A 85 -0.58 -4.17 -9.16
CA ARG A 85 0.17 -5.44 -9.16
C ARG A 85 -0.14 -6.28 -7.92
N ALA A 86 -0.16 -5.67 -6.74
CA ALA A 86 -0.50 -6.35 -5.49
C ALA A 86 -1.90 -6.98 -5.52
N ILE A 87 -2.89 -6.27 -6.06
CA ILE A 87 -4.27 -6.76 -6.25
C ILE A 87 -4.33 -7.99 -7.16
N LYS A 88 -3.46 -8.05 -8.19
CA LYS A 88 -3.35 -9.21 -9.09
C LYS A 88 -2.69 -10.42 -8.42
N LEU A 89 -1.74 -10.19 -7.51
CA LEU A 89 -1.07 -11.24 -6.75
C LEU A 89 -1.93 -11.79 -5.60
N ALA A 90 -2.87 -11.01 -5.09
CA ALA A 90 -3.81 -11.44 -4.07
C ALA A 90 -4.86 -12.39 -4.68
N HIS A 91 -4.65 -13.70 -4.52
CA HIS A 91 -5.64 -14.75 -4.77
C HIS A 91 -6.75 -14.74 -3.71
#